data_AF-A0A383E4D6-F1
#
_entry.id   AF-A0A383E4D6-F1
#
_cell.length_a   1.000
_cell.length_b   1.000
_cell.length_c   1.000
_cell.angle_alpha   90.00
_cell.angle_beta   90.00
_cell.angle_gamma   90.00
#
_symmetry.space_group_name_H-M   'P 1'
#
loop_
_entity.id
_entity.type
_entity.pdbx_description
1 polymer ?
#
loop_
_entity_poly.entity_id
_entity_poly.type
_entity_poly.pdbx_seq_one_letter_code
_entity_poly.pdbx_strand_id
1 'polypeptide(L)'
;PYRYSRNFKPKPWTVSVTGEAENTGTFAYEDIVVSNQLEERIYRLRCVEAWSMVVPWVGISLMDFIKKFRPNSKAKYVAFKSVFRPNEMPGQKRRILDWPYVEGLTIDEAMHPLAFLAVGLYGRELTNQNGAPLRLVVPWKYGFKSIKSIVNISFEEQQPKTTWNLAAPNEYGFFANVNPEVNHPRWSQARERRIGSGLFGAKQPTLMFNGYADEVSGLYRSLDLRKNF
;
A
#
# COMPACT_ATOMS: atom_id res chain seq x y z
N PRO A 1 6.43 -10.00 12.95
CA PRO A 1 7.18 -8.77 12.58
C PRO A 1 7.84 -8.06 13.77
N TYR A 2 7.08 -7.62 14.77
CA TYR A 2 7.58 -6.87 15.94
C TYR A 2 8.84 -7.46 16.61
N ARG A 3 8.90 -8.80 16.77
CA ARG A 3 10.07 -9.47 17.37
C ARG A 3 11.31 -9.52 16.45
N TYR A 4 11.11 -9.68 15.14
CA TYR A 4 12.17 -10.02 14.19
C TYR A 4 12.66 -8.88 13.31
N SER A 5 11.96 -7.74 13.28
CA SER A 5 12.34 -6.58 12.46
C SER A 5 13.43 -5.71 13.09
N ARG A 6 13.98 -6.09 14.25
CA ARG A 6 14.99 -5.31 14.99
C ARG A 6 16.31 -5.17 14.24
N ASN A 7 16.67 -6.18 13.44
CA ASN A 7 17.91 -6.20 12.67
C ASN A 7 17.82 -5.40 11.36
N PHE A 8 16.61 -5.05 10.93
CA PHE A 8 16.42 -4.25 9.73
C PHE A 8 16.91 -2.81 9.94
N LYS A 9 17.76 -2.34 9.03
CA LYS A 9 18.33 -1.00 9.04
C LYS A 9 17.64 -0.15 7.96
N PRO A 10 16.63 0.65 8.34
CA PRO A 10 15.85 1.43 7.38
C PRO A 10 16.55 2.70 6.92
N LYS A 11 17.71 3.07 7.49
CA LYS A 11 18.48 4.26 7.10
C LYS A 11 19.99 3.92 7.08
N PRO A 12 20.79 4.51 6.16
CA PRO A 12 20.36 5.39 5.07
C PRO A 12 19.46 4.66 4.05
N TRP A 13 18.67 5.42 3.29
CA TRP A 13 17.69 4.86 2.37
C TRP A 13 17.66 5.61 1.05
N THR A 14 17.46 4.87 -0.03
CA THR A 14 17.31 5.43 -1.37
C THR A 14 16.11 4.80 -2.05
N VAL A 15 15.47 5.58 -2.92
CA VAL A 15 14.37 5.10 -3.78
C VAL A 15 14.76 5.38 -5.22
N SER A 16 14.74 4.32 -6.04
CA SER A 16 14.92 4.44 -7.47
C SER A 16 13.58 4.72 -8.16
N VAL A 17 13.52 5.75 -8.99
CA VAL A 17 12.37 6.05 -9.84
C VAL A 17 12.72 5.78 -11.29
N THR A 18 11.91 4.96 -11.96
CA THR A 18 12.20 4.42 -13.31
C THR A 18 10.97 4.43 -14.21
N GLY A 19 11.14 4.06 -15.47
CA GLY A 19 10.04 3.86 -16.42
C GLY A 19 9.61 5.12 -17.14
N GLU A 20 8.32 5.23 -17.45
CA GLU A 20 7.69 6.25 -18.29
C GLU A 20 7.55 7.61 -17.59
N ALA A 21 8.67 8.25 -17.24
CA ALA A 21 8.72 9.57 -16.61
C ALA A 21 9.94 10.39 -17.05
N GLU A 22 9.85 11.72 -17.00
CA GLU A 22 10.96 12.61 -17.40
C GLU A 22 12.10 12.59 -16.36
N ASN A 23 11.76 12.71 -15.08
CA ASN A 23 12.75 12.75 -14.01
C ASN A 23 12.88 11.34 -13.42
N THR A 24 13.86 10.58 -13.89
CA THR A 24 14.20 9.25 -13.35
C THR A 24 15.57 9.29 -12.68
N GLY A 25 15.84 8.34 -11.79
CA GLY A 25 17.10 8.31 -11.06
C GLY A 25 17.01 7.59 -9.72
N THR A 26 18.04 7.78 -8.90
CA THR A 26 18.06 7.30 -7.51
C THR A 26 18.11 8.52 -6.60
N PHE A 27 17.15 8.60 -5.68
CA PHE A 27 16.97 9.74 -4.80
C PHE A 27 17.19 9.31 -3.36
N ALA A 28 17.84 10.15 -2.56
CA ALA A 28 17.92 9.90 -1.13
C ALA A 28 16.53 10.07 -0.50
N TYR A 29 16.26 9.32 0.55
CA TYR A 29 14.99 9.42 1.27
C TYR A 29 14.73 10.85 1.79
N GLU A 30 15.79 11.54 2.21
CA GLU A 30 15.77 12.91 2.71
C GLU A 30 15.41 13.93 1.62
N ASP A 31 15.71 13.65 0.34
CA ASP A 31 15.32 14.49 -0.79
C ASP A 31 13.83 14.31 -1.16
N ILE A 32 13.28 13.13 -0.84
CA ILE A 32 11.89 12.78 -1.11
C ILE A 32 10.97 13.33 -0.01
N VAL A 33 11.39 13.16 1.24
CA VAL A 33 10.58 13.42 2.43
C VAL A 33 11.07 14.68 3.12
N VAL A 34 10.49 15.82 2.71
CA VAL A 34 10.79 17.11 3.32
C VAL A 34 9.82 17.36 4.48
N SER A 35 10.35 17.64 5.67
CA SER A 35 9.55 17.71 6.92
C SER A 35 8.40 18.72 6.89
N ASN A 36 8.53 19.82 6.13
CA ASN A 36 7.49 20.83 5.99
C ASN A 36 6.31 20.42 5.08
N GLN A 37 6.40 19.28 4.40
CA GLN A 37 5.34 18.70 3.57
C GLN A 37 4.55 17.60 4.31
N LEU A 38 4.93 17.28 5.55
CA LEU A 38 4.30 16.21 6.31
C LEU A 38 2.90 16.61 6.77
N GLU A 39 1.95 15.74 6.46
CA GLU A 39 0.57 15.82 6.93
C GLU A 39 0.24 14.59 7.80
N GLU A 40 -0.65 14.77 8.77
CA GLU A 40 -1.24 13.65 9.52
C GLU A 40 -2.61 13.31 8.92
N ARG A 41 -2.82 12.04 8.59
CA ARG A 41 -4.09 11.52 8.07
C ARG A 41 -4.55 10.32 8.87
N ILE A 42 -5.73 10.46 9.49
CA ILE A 42 -6.35 9.39 10.26
C ILE A 42 -7.17 8.52 9.31
N TYR A 43 -6.62 7.36 8.95
CA TYR A 43 -7.26 6.45 8.00
C TYR A 43 -7.66 5.13 8.63
N ARG A 44 -8.72 4.53 8.07
CA ARG A 44 -9.01 3.12 8.28
C ARG A 44 -8.03 2.28 7.47
N LEU A 45 -7.46 1.26 8.08
CA LEU A 45 -6.73 0.19 7.41
C LEU A 45 -7.54 -1.09 7.55
N ARG A 46 -7.87 -1.74 6.44
CA ARG A 46 -8.61 -3.00 6.40
C ARG A 46 -7.75 -4.10 5.80
N CYS A 47 -7.32 -5.07 6.60
CA CYS A 47 -6.63 -6.26 6.09
C CYS A 47 -7.63 -7.22 5.46
N VAL A 48 -7.27 -7.89 4.36
CA VAL A 48 -8.13 -8.90 3.69
C VAL A 48 -8.60 -10.01 4.64
N GLU A 49 -7.85 -10.28 5.71
CA GLU A 49 -8.13 -11.28 6.76
C GLU A 49 -9.26 -10.87 7.74
N ALA A 50 -10.16 -9.98 7.32
CA ALA A 50 -11.33 -9.54 8.09
C ALA A 50 -11.00 -8.86 9.45
N TRP A 51 -9.89 -8.13 9.54
CA TRP A 51 -9.60 -7.23 10.65
C TRP A 51 -9.23 -5.83 10.17
N SER A 52 -9.49 -4.82 11.01
CA SER A 52 -9.26 -3.42 10.68
C SER A 52 -8.63 -2.63 11.83
N MET A 53 -8.06 -1.47 11.50
CA MET A 53 -7.51 -0.51 12.44
C MET A 53 -7.87 0.92 12.01
N VAL A 54 -7.83 1.86 12.94
CA VAL A 54 -7.79 3.30 12.63
C VAL A 54 -6.40 3.78 13.01
N VAL A 55 -5.68 4.37 12.06
CA VAL A 55 -4.26 4.68 12.21
C VAL A 55 -4.01 6.14 11.82
N PRO A 56 -3.44 6.97 12.71
CA PRO A 56 -2.95 8.31 12.38
C PRO A 56 -1.60 8.19 11.66
N TRP A 57 -1.64 8.12 10.34
CA TRP A 57 -0.44 8.08 9.50
C TRP A 57 0.15 9.48 9.37
N VAL A 58 1.48 9.56 9.32
CA VAL A 58 2.21 10.80 9.00
C VAL A 58 3.02 10.56 7.72
N GLY A 59 3.03 11.50 6.80
CA GLY A 59 3.59 11.27 5.47
C GLY A 59 3.30 12.38 4.47
N ILE A 60 3.41 12.05 3.19
CA ILE A 60 3.15 12.97 2.07
C ILE A 60 2.14 12.37 1.10
N SER A 61 1.35 13.23 0.47
CA SER A 61 0.52 12.92 -0.70
C SER A 61 1.31 12.15 -1.77
N LEU A 62 0.80 10.98 -2.18
CA LEU A 62 1.41 10.21 -3.28
C LEU A 62 1.29 10.96 -4.61
N MET A 63 0.17 11.65 -4.82
CA MET A 63 -0.05 12.49 -6.01
C MET A 63 1.05 13.54 -6.16
N ASP A 64 1.36 14.28 -5.09
CA ASP A 64 2.35 15.36 -5.16
C ASP A 64 3.77 14.82 -5.27
N PHE A 65 4.03 13.64 -4.70
CA PHE A 65 5.25 12.88 -4.96
C PHE A 65 5.37 12.53 -6.45
N ILE A 66 4.35 11.93 -7.06
CA ILE A 66 4.36 11.51 -8.47
C ILE A 66 4.56 12.69 -9.42
N LYS A 67 3.89 13.83 -9.19
CA LYS A 67 4.01 15.03 -10.02
C LYS A 67 5.45 15.54 -10.15
N LYS A 68 6.30 15.35 -9.12
CA LYS A 68 7.73 15.73 -9.17
C LYS A 68 8.49 14.98 -10.26
N PHE A 69 8.07 13.75 -10.58
CA PHE A 69 8.76 12.91 -11.55
C PHE A 69 8.28 13.09 -13.00
N ARG A 70 7.15 13.78 -13.18
CA ARG A 70 6.52 14.06 -14.49
C ARG A 70 6.36 12.79 -15.34
N PRO A 71 5.45 11.87 -14.96
CA PRO A 71 5.11 10.72 -15.79
C PRO A 71 4.59 11.17 -17.16
N ASN A 72 5.01 10.50 -18.22
CA ASN A 72 4.56 10.81 -19.57
C ASN A 72 3.22 10.12 -19.90
N SER A 73 2.66 10.37 -21.08
CA SER A 73 1.35 9.85 -21.49
C SER A 73 1.26 8.32 -21.63
N LYS A 74 2.38 7.59 -21.63
CA LYS A 74 2.42 6.13 -21.64
C LYS A 74 2.30 5.53 -20.25
N ALA A 75 2.58 6.29 -19.19
CA ALA A 75 2.45 5.82 -17.82
C ALA A 75 0.97 5.57 -17.46
N LYS A 76 0.56 4.30 -17.44
CA LYS A 76 -0.80 3.87 -17.09
C LYS A 76 -0.86 3.26 -15.68
N TYR A 77 0.27 2.86 -15.14
CA TYR A 77 0.41 2.21 -13.84
C TYR A 77 1.62 2.73 -13.08
N VAL A 78 1.58 2.59 -11.76
CA VAL A 78 2.72 2.80 -10.86
C VAL A 78 3.01 1.48 -10.18
N ALA A 79 4.18 0.90 -10.46
CA ALA A 79 4.68 -0.30 -9.83
C ALA A 79 5.59 0.07 -8.65
N PHE A 80 5.50 -0.68 -7.57
CA PHE A 80 6.27 -0.49 -6.36
C PHE A 80 7.01 -1.78 -6.01
N LYS A 81 8.24 -1.67 -5.54
CA LYS A 81 9.04 -2.80 -5.08
C LYS A 81 9.60 -2.55 -3.69
N SER A 82 9.41 -3.53 -2.79
CA SER A 82 10.02 -3.56 -1.47
C SER A 82 11.47 -4.00 -1.54
N VAL A 83 12.24 -3.60 -0.52
CA VAL A 83 13.62 -4.05 -0.33
C VAL A 83 13.75 -5.58 -0.28
N PHE A 84 14.86 -6.12 -0.80
CA PHE A 84 15.27 -7.52 -0.62
C PHE A 84 16.57 -7.59 0.17
N ARG A 85 16.48 -7.94 1.46
CA ARG A 85 17.61 -8.07 2.40
C ARG A 85 17.36 -9.28 3.33
N PRO A 86 17.50 -10.53 2.84
CA PRO A 86 17.14 -11.73 3.60
C PRO A 86 17.92 -11.91 4.92
N ASN A 87 19.11 -11.29 5.04
CA ASN A 87 19.90 -11.30 6.28
C ASN A 87 19.29 -10.40 7.38
N GLU A 88 18.57 -9.35 7.01
CA GLU A 88 17.85 -8.45 7.92
C GLU A 88 16.36 -8.82 8.05
N MET A 89 15.80 -9.47 7.02
CA MET A 89 14.39 -9.82 6.88
C MET A 89 14.24 -11.34 6.71
N PRO A 90 14.30 -12.13 7.80
CA PRO A 90 14.34 -13.59 7.73
C PRO A 90 13.12 -14.21 7.05
N GLY A 91 11.98 -13.50 6.99
CA GLY A 91 10.80 -13.94 6.23
C GLY A 91 11.07 -14.13 4.74
N GLN A 92 12.03 -13.37 4.17
CA GLN A 92 12.41 -13.45 2.75
C GLN A 92 13.18 -14.72 2.39
N LYS A 93 13.65 -15.48 3.40
CA LYS A 93 14.27 -16.80 3.20
C LYS A 93 13.21 -17.91 3.06
N ARG A 94 11.94 -17.62 3.37
CA ARG A 94 10.85 -18.60 3.29
C ARG A 94 10.19 -18.55 1.92
N ARG A 95 9.95 -19.73 1.33
CA ARG A 95 9.25 -19.91 0.05
C ARG A 95 7.73 -19.82 0.22
N ILE A 96 7.25 -18.75 0.86
CA ILE A 96 5.81 -18.48 1.02
C ILE A 96 5.28 -17.47 0.00
N LEU A 97 6.17 -16.64 -0.55
CA LEU A 97 5.92 -15.65 -1.59
C LEU A 97 7.17 -15.56 -2.46
N ASP A 98 7.00 -15.15 -3.70
CA ASP A 98 8.13 -14.78 -4.57
C ASP A 98 8.63 -13.39 -4.15
N TRP A 99 9.79 -13.36 -3.48
CA TRP A 99 10.42 -12.15 -2.99
C TRP A 99 11.34 -11.52 -4.08
N PRO A 100 11.52 -10.19 -4.11
CA PRO A 100 10.94 -9.17 -3.23
C PRO A 100 9.43 -8.99 -3.41
N TYR A 101 8.80 -8.40 -2.39
CA TYR A 101 7.39 -8.02 -2.47
C TYR A 101 7.23 -6.89 -3.50
N VAL A 102 6.26 -7.02 -4.40
CA VAL A 102 5.93 -6.06 -5.46
C VAL A 102 4.43 -5.79 -5.46
N GLU A 103 4.08 -4.54 -5.75
CA GLU A 103 2.70 -4.09 -5.84
C GLU A 103 2.53 -3.09 -6.98
N GLY A 104 1.28 -2.76 -7.29
CA GLY A 104 0.99 -1.73 -8.27
C GLY A 104 -0.37 -1.09 -8.10
N LEU A 105 -0.51 0.11 -8.65
CA LEU A 105 -1.75 0.86 -8.79
C LEU A 105 -1.90 1.29 -10.25
N THR A 106 -3.13 1.52 -10.70
CA THR A 106 -3.32 2.38 -11.88
C THR A 106 -2.80 3.79 -11.59
N ILE A 107 -2.44 4.54 -12.64
CA ILE A 107 -1.96 5.92 -12.46
C ILE A 107 -3.04 6.80 -11.81
N ASP A 108 -4.32 6.60 -12.14
CA ASP A 108 -5.45 7.35 -11.55
C ASP A 108 -5.61 7.08 -10.05
N GLU A 109 -5.44 5.82 -9.62
CA GLU A 109 -5.43 5.47 -8.19
C GLU A 109 -4.24 6.07 -7.46
N ALA A 110 -3.06 6.05 -8.09
CA ALA A 110 -1.85 6.59 -7.50
C ALA A 110 -1.89 8.13 -7.39
N MET A 111 -2.59 8.78 -8.32
CA MET A 111 -2.83 10.23 -8.34
C MET A 111 -4.03 10.66 -7.50
N HIS A 112 -4.80 9.71 -6.94
CA HIS A 112 -5.96 10.04 -6.12
C HIS A 112 -5.54 10.76 -4.81
N PRO A 113 -6.23 11.83 -4.38
CA PRO A 113 -5.84 12.59 -3.19
C PRO A 113 -5.74 11.77 -1.90
N LEU A 114 -6.48 10.66 -1.79
CA LEU A 114 -6.41 9.77 -0.62
C LEU A 114 -5.15 8.87 -0.57
N ALA A 115 -4.48 8.62 -1.70
CA ALA A 115 -3.29 7.78 -1.75
C ALA A 115 -2.09 8.49 -1.12
N PHE A 116 -1.33 7.76 -0.30
CA PHE A 116 -0.42 8.38 0.66
C PHE A 116 0.88 7.60 0.81
N LEU A 117 2.00 8.30 0.95
CA LEU A 117 3.29 7.74 1.32
C LEU A 117 3.55 8.05 2.79
N ALA A 118 3.32 7.07 3.65
CA ALA A 118 3.58 7.15 5.06
C ALA A 118 5.08 7.02 5.37
N VAL A 119 5.53 7.88 6.28
CA VAL A 119 6.88 7.93 6.86
C VAL A 119 6.85 7.94 8.38
N GLY A 120 5.67 8.14 8.97
CA GLY A 120 5.40 8.03 10.39
C GLY A 120 4.02 7.48 10.72
N LEU A 121 3.82 7.20 12.00
CA LEU A 121 2.52 6.90 12.62
C LEU A 121 2.52 7.40 14.06
N TYR A 122 1.38 7.91 14.55
CA TYR A 122 1.24 8.48 15.90
C TYR A 122 2.30 9.55 16.22
N GLY A 123 2.51 10.51 15.30
CA GLY A 123 3.47 11.61 15.48
C GLY A 123 4.95 11.20 15.55
N ARG A 124 5.29 9.93 15.23
CA ARG A 124 6.66 9.40 15.28
C ARG A 124 7.05 8.75 13.96
N GLU A 125 8.35 8.61 13.70
CA GLU A 125 8.85 7.88 12.54
C GLU A 125 8.30 6.44 12.48
N LEU A 126 8.15 5.92 11.26
CA LEU A 126 7.71 4.55 11.06
C LEU A 126 8.65 3.58 11.77
N THR A 127 8.08 2.70 12.57
CA THR A 127 8.80 1.54 13.11
C THR A 127 9.05 0.50 12.02
N ASN A 128 10.11 -0.30 12.14
CA ASN A 128 10.48 -1.35 11.18
C ASN A 128 9.33 -2.32 10.85
N GLN A 129 8.56 -2.77 11.85
CA GLN A 129 7.44 -3.70 11.63
C GLN A 129 6.30 -3.09 10.79
N ASN A 130 6.20 -1.77 10.78
CA ASN A 130 5.22 -1.01 10.02
C ASN A 130 5.70 -0.62 8.63
N GLY A 131 6.94 -0.96 8.24
CA GLY A 131 7.45 -0.79 6.88
C GLY A 131 8.32 0.44 6.69
N ALA A 132 9.07 0.84 7.71
CA ALA A 132 10.04 1.92 7.62
C ALA A 132 11.03 1.78 6.43
N PRO A 133 11.62 2.88 5.95
CA PRO A 133 11.28 4.26 6.29
C PRO A 133 10.11 4.82 5.47
N LEU A 134 9.73 4.14 4.38
CA LEU A 134 8.74 4.61 3.41
C LEU A 134 7.74 3.50 3.06
N ARG A 135 6.45 3.81 3.21
CA ARG A 135 5.35 2.86 3.00
C ARG A 135 4.20 3.49 2.22
N LEU A 136 3.63 2.72 1.30
CA LEU A 136 2.37 3.08 0.64
C LEU A 136 1.17 2.83 1.57
N VAL A 137 0.20 3.74 1.54
CA VAL A 137 -1.10 3.63 2.21
C VAL A 137 -2.21 3.99 1.21
N VAL A 138 -3.12 3.05 0.98
CA VAL A 138 -4.28 3.22 0.07
C VAL A 138 -5.54 2.81 0.83
N PRO A 139 -6.24 3.76 1.48
CA PRO A 139 -7.16 3.44 2.57
C PRO A 139 -8.44 2.72 2.14
N TRP A 140 -8.82 2.81 0.86
CA TRP A 140 -10.02 2.15 0.33
C TRP A 140 -9.77 0.71 -0.18
N LYS A 141 -8.52 0.26 -0.17
CA LYS A 141 -8.09 -1.07 -0.62
C LYS A 141 -7.71 -1.98 0.54
N TYR A 142 -7.67 -3.28 0.28
CA TYR A 142 -7.15 -4.23 1.27
C TYR A 142 -5.67 -3.97 1.57
N GLY A 143 -5.29 -4.23 2.82
CA GLY A 143 -3.99 -3.83 3.37
C GLY A 143 -2.76 -4.40 2.66
N PHE A 144 -2.89 -5.44 1.85
CA PHE A 144 -1.77 -5.99 1.08
C PHE A 144 -1.33 -5.06 -0.06
N LYS A 145 -2.22 -4.21 -0.58
CA LYS A 145 -1.88 -3.15 -1.55
C LYS A 145 -0.96 -2.07 -0.96
N SER A 146 -0.97 -1.92 0.36
CA SER A 146 -0.18 -0.92 1.09
C SER A 146 1.24 -1.45 1.38
N ILE A 147 2.04 -1.58 0.32
CA ILE A 147 3.42 -2.11 0.29
C ILE A 147 4.37 -1.36 1.25
N LYS A 148 5.33 -2.09 1.82
CA LYS A 148 6.24 -1.61 2.88
C LYS A 148 7.67 -1.46 2.37
N SER A 149 8.46 -0.58 3.01
CA SER A 149 9.90 -0.46 2.79
C SER A 149 10.26 -0.38 1.31
N ILE A 150 9.66 0.60 0.63
CA ILE A 150 9.75 0.79 -0.82
C ILE A 150 11.16 1.25 -1.21
N VAL A 151 11.76 0.57 -2.19
CA VAL A 151 13.08 0.91 -2.77
C VAL A 151 13.02 1.28 -4.24
N ASN A 152 11.94 0.94 -4.95
CA ASN A 152 11.76 1.34 -6.33
C ASN A 152 10.29 1.64 -6.63
N ILE A 153 10.08 2.67 -7.45
CA ILE A 153 8.81 3.11 -7.99
C ILE A 153 8.99 3.25 -9.50
N SER A 154 8.21 2.51 -10.29
CA SER A 154 8.33 2.50 -11.75
C SER A 154 7.01 2.93 -12.38
N PHE A 155 7.07 3.84 -13.35
CA PHE A 155 5.92 4.22 -14.16
C PHE A 155 5.84 3.28 -15.37
N GLU A 156 4.76 2.52 -15.49
CA GLU A 156 4.65 1.44 -16.46
C GLU A 156 3.45 1.62 -17.38
N GLU A 157 3.60 1.22 -18.64
CA GLU A 157 2.49 1.21 -19.59
C GLU A 157 1.57 -0.01 -19.39
N GLN A 158 2.12 -1.15 -18.97
CA GLN A 158 1.36 -2.38 -18.75
C GLN A 158 1.07 -2.59 -17.26
N GLN A 159 0.00 -3.33 -16.96
CA GLN A 159 -0.37 -3.62 -15.58
C GLN A 159 0.74 -4.45 -14.91
N PRO A 160 1.38 -3.98 -13.83
CA PRO A 160 2.43 -4.72 -13.16
C PRO A 160 1.86 -5.92 -12.41
N LYS A 161 2.72 -6.93 -12.23
CA LYS A 161 2.41 -8.08 -11.38
C LYS A 161 2.39 -7.67 -9.90
N THR A 162 1.54 -8.30 -9.10
CA THR A 162 1.43 -8.03 -7.65
C THR A 162 1.62 -9.31 -6.85
N THR A 163 2.33 -9.24 -5.72
CA THR A 163 2.81 -10.44 -5.01
C THR A 163 1.70 -11.40 -4.58
N TRP A 164 0.59 -10.90 -4.06
CA TRP A 164 -0.52 -11.79 -3.65
C TRP A 164 -1.30 -12.36 -4.84
N ASN A 165 -1.48 -11.59 -5.91
CA ASN A 165 -2.09 -12.11 -7.14
C ASN A 165 -1.22 -13.19 -7.80
N LEU A 166 0.10 -13.06 -7.75
CA LEU A 166 1.01 -14.13 -8.20
C LEU A 166 0.92 -15.38 -7.32
N ALA A 167 0.85 -15.20 -6.00
CA ALA A 167 0.84 -16.32 -5.06
C ALA A 167 -0.50 -17.09 -5.07
N ALA A 168 -1.62 -16.40 -5.26
CA ALA A 168 -2.96 -17.00 -5.31
C ALA A 168 -3.90 -16.15 -6.18
N PRO A 169 -3.82 -16.29 -7.52
CA PRO A 169 -4.58 -15.45 -8.47
C PRO A 169 -6.10 -15.62 -8.37
N ASN A 170 -6.55 -16.74 -7.80
CA ASN A 170 -7.96 -17.04 -7.53
C ASN A 170 -8.49 -16.40 -6.22
N GLU A 171 -7.62 -15.79 -5.41
CA GLU A 171 -7.98 -15.19 -4.11
C GLU A 171 -7.79 -13.67 -4.06
N TYR A 172 -6.81 -13.15 -4.81
CA TYR A 172 -6.40 -11.75 -4.75
C TYR A 172 -6.23 -11.17 -6.15
N GLY A 173 -7.03 -10.17 -6.49
CA GLY A 173 -6.93 -9.43 -7.75
C GLY A 173 -6.05 -8.20 -7.66
N PHE A 174 -5.90 -7.54 -8.82
CA PHE A 174 -5.07 -6.34 -8.93
C PHE A 174 -5.67 -5.15 -8.15
N PHE A 175 -6.98 -4.90 -8.29
CA PHE A 175 -7.60 -3.71 -7.71
C PHE A 175 -7.81 -3.85 -6.20
N ALA A 176 -8.32 -4.99 -5.72
CA ALA A 176 -8.43 -5.28 -4.28
C ALA A 176 -9.14 -4.18 -3.47
N ASN A 177 -10.20 -3.60 -4.05
CA ASN A 177 -11.04 -2.64 -3.36
C ASN A 177 -11.78 -3.33 -2.21
N VAL A 178 -11.87 -2.67 -1.05
CA VAL A 178 -12.66 -3.21 0.07
C VAL A 178 -14.13 -3.24 -0.33
N ASN A 179 -14.69 -4.45 -0.44
CA ASN A 179 -16.06 -4.67 -0.88
C ASN A 179 -16.74 -5.72 0.01
N PRO A 180 -17.75 -5.36 0.83
CA PRO A 180 -18.44 -6.29 1.70
C PRO A 180 -19.29 -7.33 0.96
N GLU A 181 -19.64 -7.07 -0.30
CA GLU A 181 -20.49 -7.93 -1.13
C GLU A 181 -19.70 -9.03 -1.86
N VAL A 182 -18.38 -8.93 -1.88
CA VAL A 182 -17.50 -9.92 -2.53
C VAL A 182 -16.71 -10.64 -1.46
N ASN A 183 -17.05 -11.91 -1.26
CA ASN A 183 -16.35 -12.75 -0.29
C ASN A 183 -14.98 -13.17 -0.83
N HIS A 184 -14.04 -13.33 0.09
CA HIS A 184 -12.83 -14.08 -0.21
C HIS A 184 -13.19 -15.57 -0.34
N PRO A 185 -12.52 -16.39 -1.18
CA PRO A 185 -12.89 -17.80 -1.38
C PRO A 185 -12.99 -18.64 -0.09
N ARG A 186 -12.27 -18.23 0.95
CA ARG A 186 -12.20 -18.94 2.24
C ARG A 186 -12.99 -18.28 3.38
N TRP A 187 -13.48 -17.05 3.23
CA TRP A 187 -14.24 -16.37 4.30
C TRP A 187 -15.05 -15.18 3.78
N SER A 188 -16.12 -14.83 4.51
CA SER A 188 -16.90 -13.64 4.17
C SER A 188 -16.16 -12.34 4.48
N GLN A 189 -16.32 -11.34 3.59
CA GLN A 189 -15.82 -9.98 3.79
C GLN A 189 -16.87 -9.04 4.39
N ALA A 190 -18.10 -9.48 4.62
CA ALA A 190 -19.21 -8.63 5.06
C ALA A 190 -19.00 -8.00 6.46
N ARG A 191 -18.18 -8.63 7.31
CA ARG A 191 -17.87 -8.13 8.66
C ARG A 191 -16.38 -8.19 8.95
N GLU A 192 -15.92 -7.29 9.81
CA GLU A 192 -14.53 -7.17 10.22
C GLU A 192 -14.38 -7.03 11.73
N ARG A 193 -13.24 -7.45 12.26
CA ARG A 193 -12.86 -7.20 13.66
C ARG A 193 -11.94 -5.98 13.75
N ARG A 194 -12.43 -4.90 14.34
CA ARG A 194 -11.60 -3.72 14.64
C ARG A 194 -10.64 -4.04 15.78
N ILE A 195 -9.34 -3.90 15.56
CA ILE A 195 -8.34 -4.02 16.62
C ILE A 195 -8.40 -2.77 17.50
N GLY A 196 -8.39 -2.96 18.82
CA GLY A 196 -8.51 -1.90 19.82
C GLY A 196 -9.91 -1.76 20.45
N SER A 197 -10.91 -2.52 20.01
CA SER A 197 -12.27 -2.53 20.61
C SER A 197 -12.41 -3.39 21.89
N GLY A 198 -11.29 -3.86 22.46
CA GLY A 198 -11.26 -4.68 23.68
C GLY A 198 -11.45 -6.20 23.44
N LEU A 199 -11.31 -7.00 24.51
CA LEU A 199 -11.41 -8.47 24.49
C LEU A 199 -12.77 -9.00 24.00
N PHE A 200 -13.84 -8.22 24.20
CA PHE A 200 -15.22 -8.55 23.79
C PHE A 200 -15.68 -7.78 22.55
N GLY A 201 -14.75 -7.16 21.81
CA GLY A 201 -15.06 -6.39 20.62
C GLY A 201 -15.74 -7.25 19.55
N ALA A 202 -17.05 -7.08 19.39
CA ALA A 202 -17.81 -7.76 18.34
C ALA A 202 -17.32 -7.35 16.95
N LYS A 203 -17.50 -8.22 15.95
CA LYS A 203 -17.29 -7.85 14.55
C LYS A 203 -18.27 -6.74 14.16
N GLN A 204 -17.81 -5.75 13.41
CA GLN A 204 -18.63 -4.69 12.82
C GLN A 204 -18.84 -4.94 11.32
N PRO A 205 -19.88 -4.38 10.69
CA PRO A 205 -20.01 -4.42 9.24
C PRO A 205 -18.80 -3.78 8.53
N THR A 206 -18.34 -4.42 7.45
CA THR A 206 -17.35 -3.84 6.54
C THR A 206 -18.05 -2.78 5.67
N LEU A 207 -17.44 -1.62 5.49
CA LEU A 207 -17.97 -0.57 4.63
C LEU A 207 -17.45 -0.72 3.20
N MET A 208 -18.27 -0.39 2.20
CA MET A 208 -17.85 -0.30 0.80
C MET A 208 -16.71 0.72 0.67
N PHE A 209 -15.67 0.37 -0.10
CA PHE A 209 -14.43 1.15 -0.22
C PHE A 209 -13.83 1.55 1.14
N ASN A 210 -14.02 0.72 2.17
CA ASN A 210 -13.61 0.98 3.55
C ASN A 210 -14.16 2.29 4.16
N GLY A 211 -15.27 2.79 3.62
CA GLY A 211 -15.90 4.03 4.05
C GLY A 211 -15.55 5.27 3.21
N TYR A 212 -14.84 5.09 2.09
CA TYR A 212 -14.43 6.18 1.18
C TYR A 212 -15.18 6.16 -0.16
N ALA A 213 -16.41 5.64 -0.18
CA ALA A 213 -17.13 5.38 -1.41
C ALA A 213 -17.47 6.67 -2.19
N ASP A 214 -17.80 7.75 -1.49
CA ASP A 214 -18.15 9.03 -2.10
C ASP A 214 -16.94 9.66 -2.80
N GLU A 215 -15.73 9.39 -2.31
CA GLU A 215 -14.48 9.90 -2.86
C GLU A 215 -13.96 9.04 -4.02
N VAL A 216 -14.00 7.71 -3.91
CA VAL A 216 -13.28 6.83 -4.86
C VAL A 216 -14.15 6.09 -5.87
N SER A 217 -15.47 6.03 -5.69
CA SER A 217 -16.33 5.23 -6.58
C SER A 217 -16.25 5.67 -8.05
N GLY A 218 -16.00 6.96 -8.30
CA GLY A 218 -15.80 7.53 -9.63
C GLY A 218 -14.68 6.87 -10.44
N LEU A 219 -13.61 6.40 -9.77
CA LEU A 219 -12.47 5.74 -10.41
C LEU A 219 -12.83 4.38 -11.04
N TYR A 220 -13.95 3.78 -10.62
CA TYR A 220 -14.27 2.39 -10.89
C TYR A 220 -15.56 2.18 -11.70
N ARG A 221 -16.16 3.23 -12.25
CA ARG A 221 -17.46 3.16 -12.93
C ARG A 221 -17.49 2.18 -14.12
N SER A 222 -16.37 1.97 -14.77
CA SER A 222 -16.22 1.04 -15.91
C SER A 222 -15.77 -0.37 -15.52
N LEU A 223 -15.51 -0.62 -14.22
CA LEU A 223 -14.96 -1.88 -13.73
C LEU A 223 -16.04 -2.76 -13.10
N ASP A 224 -16.04 -4.04 -13.48
CA ASP A 224 -16.78 -5.07 -12.75
C ASP A 224 -16.04 -5.35 -11.43
N LEU A 225 -16.51 -4.73 -10.35
CA LEU A 225 -15.91 -4.84 -9.02
C LEU A 225 -15.96 -6.25 -8.42
N ARG A 226 -16.79 -7.16 -8.95
CA ARG A 226 -16.84 -8.55 -8.49
C ARG A 226 -15.75 -9.39 -9.14
N LYS A 227 -15.48 -9.16 -10.42
CA LYS A 227 -14.41 -9.85 -11.16
C LYS A 227 -13.01 -9.33 -10.84
N ASN A 228 -12.92 -8.11 -10.30
CA ASN A 228 -11.66 -7.41 -10.04
C ASN A 228 -11.31 -7.31 -8.54
N PHE A 229 -11.86 -8.24 -7.72
CA PHE A 229 -11.56 -8.39 -6.29
C PHE A 229 -10.12 -8.86 -6.05
#